data_AF-A0A1J4KUP9-F1
#
_entry.id   AF-A0A1J4KUP9-F1
#
_cell.length_a   1.000
_cell.length_b   1.000
_cell.length_c   1.000
_cell.angle_alpha   90.00
_cell.angle_beta   90.00
_cell.angle_gamma   90.00
#
_symmetry.space_group_name_H-M   'P 1'
#
loop_
_entity.id
_entity.type
_entity.pdbx_description
1 polymer ?
#
loop_
_entity_poly.entity_id
_entity_poly.type
_entity_poly.pdbx_seq_one_letter_code
_entity_poly.pdbx_strand_id
1 'polypeptide(L)'
;MNSSPICRFRNYQDAACWCGIISNTIGIFLYIPQIYLNYCRKCTVGFSHLTVFIRFLGLSFFFPSTLILKMQYPIVINAISNLAINYVFLYQFIKYDKSFWIYFLFIFPIVCFFLAIIFPEMCKYTQWINTATQIIGFFPYMYEIIKIRSTKGISLLYHHLNFFASMFGILMCVIGISQRVSEWMVPVGPLFWTLCVFTLTIYYDEMRFIDSSQKQLNEMEVLLESQRM
;
A
#
# COMPACT_ATOMS: atom_id res chain seq x y z
N MET A 1 -2.39 -0.19 -31.84
CA MET A 1 -1.92 0.54 -30.65
C MET A 1 -2.68 1.85 -30.61
N ASN A 2 -3.71 1.95 -29.75
CA ASN A 2 -4.37 3.23 -29.53
C ASN A 2 -3.39 4.12 -28.78
N SER A 3 -3.11 5.30 -29.32
CA SER A 3 -2.31 6.32 -28.63
C SER A 3 -2.84 6.51 -27.22
N SER A 4 -1.95 6.47 -26.24
CA SER A 4 -2.28 6.73 -24.83
C SER A 4 -3.11 8.02 -24.78
N PRO A 5 -4.29 8.02 -24.14
CA PRO A 5 -5.11 9.22 -24.07
C PRO A 5 -4.31 10.28 -23.32
N ILE A 6 -3.86 11.29 -24.06
CA ILE A 6 -3.30 12.50 -23.47
C ILE A 6 -4.51 13.22 -22.85
N CYS A 7 -4.54 13.41 -21.52
CA CYS A 7 -5.63 14.11 -20.86
C CYS A 7 -5.66 15.58 -21.35
N ARG A 8 -6.61 15.95 -22.22
CA ARG A 8 -6.63 17.27 -22.93
C ARG A 8 -7.71 18.25 -22.47
N PHE A 9 -8.37 18.00 -21.34
CA PHE A 9 -9.43 18.85 -20.73
C PHE A 9 -10.58 19.23 -21.70
N ARG A 10 -10.93 18.37 -22.65
CA ARG A 10 -12.02 18.61 -23.61
C ARG A 10 -13.33 18.01 -23.12
N ASN A 11 -13.27 16.80 -22.56
CA ASN A 11 -14.46 16.02 -22.19
C ASN A 11 -14.39 15.53 -20.73
N TYR A 12 -15.50 15.05 -20.18
CA TYR A 12 -15.55 14.43 -18.85
C TYR A 12 -14.56 13.26 -18.70
N GLN A 13 -14.25 12.55 -19.79
CA GLN A 13 -13.22 11.50 -19.84
C GLN A 13 -11.82 12.04 -19.52
N ASP A 14 -11.50 13.28 -19.89
CA ASP A 14 -10.24 13.91 -19.53
C ASP A 14 -10.19 14.23 -18.04
N ALA A 15 -11.31 14.62 -17.42
CA ALA A 15 -11.40 14.83 -15.98
C ALA A 15 -11.15 13.52 -15.21
N ALA A 16 -11.74 12.40 -15.66
CA ALA A 16 -11.45 11.08 -15.11
C ALA A 16 -9.95 10.73 -15.23
N CYS A 17 -9.36 10.98 -16.40
CA CYS A 17 -7.93 10.79 -16.66
C CYS A 17 -7.04 11.56 -15.65
N TRP A 18 -7.36 12.84 -15.40
CA TRP A 18 -6.65 13.65 -14.41
C TRP A 18 -6.84 13.16 -12.97
N CYS A 19 -8.06 12.77 -12.58
CA CYS A 19 -8.30 12.16 -11.27
C CYS A 19 -7.45 10.89 -11.07
N GLY A 20 -7.34 10.05 -12.11
CA GLY A 20 -6.49 8.86 -12.09
C GLY A 20 -5.01 9.19 -11.94
N ILE A 21 -4.51 10.20 -12.65
CA ILE A 21 -3.11 10.67 -12.52
C ILE A 21 -2.85 11.18 -11.10
N ILE A 22 -3.71 12.05 -10.57
CA ILE A 22 -3.58 12.61 -9.22
C ILE A 22 -3.59 11.49 -8.17
N SER A 23 -4.56 10.57 -8.26
CA SER A 23 -4.65 9.41 -7.39
C SER A 23 -3.36 8.58 -7.41
N ASN A 24 -2.81 8.30 -8.60
CA ASN A 24 -1.60 7.50 -8.75
C ASN A 24 -0.35 8.24 -8.23
N THR A 25 -0.25 9.55 -8.50
CA THR A 25 0.84 10.38 -7.98
C THR A 25 0.83 10.40 -6.45
N ILE A 26 -0.33 10.62 -5.82
CA ILE A 26 -0.45 10.53 -4.36
C ILE A 26 -0.10 9.12 -3.88
N GLY A 27 -0.56 8.07 -4.58
CA GLY A 27 -0.26 6.67 -4.29
C GLY A 27 1.24 6.35 -4.27
N ILE A 28 2.03 6.96 -5.15
CA ILE A 28 3.50 6.80 -5.18
C ILE A 28 4.14 7.40 -3.92
N PHE A 29 3.70 8.58 -3.50
CA PHE A 29 4.24 9.27 -2.32
C PHE A 29 3.66 8.76 -1.00
N LEU A 30 2.62 7.93 -1.08
CA LEU A 30 1.83 7.47 0.05
C LEU A 30 2.67 6.90 1.18
N TYR A 31 3.66 6.07 0.85
CA TYR A 31 4.46 5.31 1.80
C TYR A 31 5.64 6.07 2.39
N ILE A 32 6.00 7.24 1.84
CA ILE A 32 7.14 8.03 2.31
C ILE A 32 7.02 8.39 3.80
N PRO A 33 5.86 8.86 4.31
CA PRO A 33 5.70 9.16 5.74
C PRO A 33 6.01 7.96 6.63
N GLN A 34 5.53 6.75 6.30
CA GLN A 34 5.81 5.54 7.08
C GLN A 34 7.28 5.12 6.99
N ILE A 35 7.89 5.17 5.80
CA ILE A 35 9.31 4.86 5.60
C ILE A 35 10.17 5.80 6.44
N TYR A 36 9.86 7.10 6.40
CA TYR A 36 10.53 8.13 7.17
C TYR A 36 10.35 7.91 8.68
N LEU A 37 9.13 7.60 9.11
CA LEU A 37 8.81 7.32 10.51
C LEU A 37 9.64 6.15 11.07
N ASN A 38 9.67 5.03 10.36
CA ASN A 38 10.48 3.87 10.72
C ASN A 38 11.99 4.22 10.73
N TYR A 39 12.43 5.06 9.79
CA TYR A 39 13.82 5.49 9.72
C TYR A 39 14.21 6.39 10.90
N CYS A 40 13.37 7.33 11.32
CA CYS A 40 13.61 8.18 12.47
C CYS A 40 13.64 7.37 13.76
N ARG A 41 12.70 6.43 13.93
CA ARG A 41 12.59 5.62 15.15
C ARG A 41 13.58 4.48 15.25
N LYS A 42 14.24 4.12 14.14
CA LYS A 42 15.14 2.95 14.04
C LYS A 42 14.50 1.63 14.48
N CYS A 43 13.17 1.54 14.36
CA CYS A 43 12.40 0.35 14.68
C CYS A 43 11.12 0.32 13.83
N THR A 44 10.46 -0.84 13.81
CA THR A 44 9.25 -1.08 13.01
C THR A 44 8.06 -1.49 13.88
N VAL A 45 8.12 -1.17 15.17
CA VAL A 45 7.08 -1.50 16.14
C VAL A 45 5.77 -0.80 15.76
N GLY A 46 4.68 -1.56 15.78
CA GLY A 46 3.36 -1.12 15.35
C GLY A 46 3.15 -1.10 13.83
N PHE A 47 4.14 -1.55 13.05
CA PHE A 47 3.98 -1.84 11.63
C PHE A 47 4.04 -3.35 11.38
N SER A 48 2.89 -3.93 10.99
CA SER A 48 2.72 -5.38 10.87
C SER A 48 3.58 -5.99 9.75
N HIS A 49 4.51 -6.88 10.13
CA HIS A 49 5.35 -7.63 9.18
C HIS A 49 4.52 -8.51 8.25
N LEU A 50 3.51 -9.18 8.83
CA LEU A 50 2.62 -10.08 8.11
C LEU A 50 1.83 -9.33 7.02
N THR A 51 1.44 -8.09 7.29
CA THR A 51 0.78 -7.22 6.30
C THR A 51 1.69 -6.99 5.09
N VAL A 52 2.94 -6.59 5.32
CA VAL A 52 3.90 -6.32 4.24
C VAL A 52 4.23 -7.60 3.49
N PHE A 53 4.41 -8.73 4.18
CA PHE A 53 4.64 -10.03 3.56
C PHE A 53 3.49 -10.41 2.60
N ILE A 54 2.24 -10.38 3.09
CA ILE A 54 1.07 -10.75 2.29
C ILE A 54 0.95 -9.82 1.06
N ARG A 55 1.12 -8.51 1.25
CA ARG A 55 1.08 -7.53 0.16
C ARG A 55 2.20 -7.75 -0.85
N PHE A 56 3.40 -8.05 -0.37
CA PHE A 56 4.55 -8.33 -1.22
C PHE A 56 4.31 -9.57 -2.08
N LEU A 57 3.69 -10.64 -1.55
CA LEU A 57 3.29 -11.80 -2.35
C LEU A 57 2.35 -11.40 -3.50
N GLY A 58 1.33 -10.60 -3.21
CA GLY A 58 0.39 -10.10 -4.22
C GLY A 58 1.08 -9.29 -5.31
N LEU A 59 1.94 -8.35 -4.92
CA LEU A 59 2.69 -7.49 -5.83
C LEU A 59 3.68 -8.28 -6.68
N SER A 60 4.27 -9.34 -6.13
CA SER A 60 5.20 -10.23 -6.83
C SER A 60 4.54 -10.93 -8.01
N PHE A 61 3.27 -11.31 -7.88
CA PHE A 61 2.47 -11.84 -8.99
C PHE A 61 1.93 -10.75 -9.91
N PHE A 62 1.54 -9.61 -9.34
CA PHE A 62 0.96 -8.51 -10.10
C PHE A 62 1.95 -7.93 -11.12
N PHE A 63 3.17 -7.59 -10.68
CA PHE A 63 4.15 -6.91 -11.51
C PHE A 63 4.44 -7.64 -12.83
N PRO A 64 4.84 -8.94 -12.84
CA PRO A 64 5.06 -9.68 -14.08
C PRO A 64 3.80 -9.77 -14.94
N SER A 65 2.63 -9.98 -14.31
CA SER A 65 1.35 -10.06 -15.02
C SER A 65 1.05 -8.76 -15.78
N THR A 66 1.37 -7.59 -15.21
CA THR A 66 1.18 -6.31 -15.90
C THR A 66 2.05 -6.17 -17.15
N LEU A 67 3.27 -6.71 -17.12
CA LEU A 67 4.22 -6.67 -18.25
C LEU A 67 3.81 -7.65 -19.36
N ILE A 68 3.55 -8.92 -19.00
CA ILE A 68 3.21 -9.98 -19.96
C ILE A 68 1.89 -9.68 -20.68
N LEU A 69 0.89 -9.19 -19.95
CA LEU A 69 -0.40 -8.80 -20.53
C LEU A 69 -0.37 -7.43 -21.24
N LYS A 70 0.80 -6.78 -21.30
CA LYS A 70 1.00 -5.47 -21.93
C LYS A 70 -0.03 -4.43 -21.46
N MET A 71 -0.22 -4.37 -20.14
CA MET A 71 -1.14 -3.41 -19.52
C MET A 71 -0.67 -1.97 -19.77
N GLN A 72 -1.57 -1.01 -19.54
CA GLN A 72 -1.27 0.40 -19.74
C GLN A 72 -0.12 0.86 -18.84
N TYR A 73 0.72 1.76 -19.36
CA TYR A 73 1.92 2.26 -18.70
C TYR A 73 1.72 2.73 -17.24
N PRO A 74 0.65 3.48 -16.88
CA PRO A 74 0.42 3.89 -15.49
C PRO A 74 0.26 2.71 -14.51
N ILE A 75 -0.37 1.62 -14.97
CA ILE A 75 -0.58 0.41 -14.16
C ILE A 75 0.77 -0.28 -13.90
N VAL A 76 1.62 -0.34 -14.93
CA VAL A 76 2.97 -0.92 -14.82
C VAL A 76 3.84 -0.11 -13.86
N ILE A 77 3.84 1.23 -13.96
CA ILE A 77 4.55 2.09 -13.00
C ILE A 77 4.05 1.83 -11.59
N ASN A 78 2.73 1.83 -11.38
CA ASN A 78 2.16 1.60 -10.07
C ASN A 78 2.61 0.26 -9.48
N ALA A 79 2.64 -0.81 -10.28
CA ALA A 79 3.12 -2.12 -9.85
C ALA A 79 4.61 -2.08 -9.44
N ILE A 80 5.46 -1.45 -10.26
CA ILE A 80 6.90 -1.30 -9.99
C ILE A 80 7.14 -0.48 -8.71
N SER A 81 6.49 0.69 -8.60
CA SER A 81 6.64 1.59 -7.45
C SER A 81 6.21 0.91 -6.16
N ASN A 82 5.05 0.24 -6.14
CA ASN A 82 4.60 -0.49 -4.96
C ASN A 82 5.52 -1.65 -4.60
N LEU A 83 6.03 -2.39 -5.58
CA LEU A 83 6.98 -3.47 -5.33
C LEU A 83 8.29 -2.93 -4.74
N ALA A 84 8.84 -1.86 -5.30
CA ALA A 84 10.04 -1.19 -4.80
C ALA A 84 9.87 -0.66 -3.37
N ILE A 85 8.72 -0.07 -3.06
CA ILE A 85 8.38 0.38 -1.71
C ILE A 85 8.33 -0.78 -0.72
N ASN A 86 7.74 -1.92 -1.11
CA ASN A 86 7.73 -3.09 -0.22
C ASN A 86 9.13 -3.66 -0.01
N TYR A 87 10.00 -3.63 -1.02
CA TYR A 87 11.42 -3.95 -0.83
C TYR A 87 12.09 -3.04 0.22
N VAL A 88 11.77 -1.74 0.24
CA VAL A 88 12.26 -0.82 1.28
C VAL A 88 11.75 -1.23 2.67
N PHE A 89 10.48 -1.63 2.80
CA PHE A 89 9.95 -2.12 4.08
C PHE A 89 10.60 -3.43 4.52
N LEU A 90 10.78 -4.40 3.62
CA LEU A 90 11.48 -5.65 3.92
C LEU A 90 12.92 -5.36 4.40
N TYR A 91 13.61 -4.42 3.75
CA TYR A 91 14.93 -3.98 4.18
C TYR A 91 14.90 -3.34 5.59
N GLN A 92 13.91 -2.49 5.90
CA GLN A 92 13.76 -1.91 7.23
C GLN A 92 13.51 -2.98 8.30
N PHE A 93 12.72 -4.01 8.01
CA PHE A 93 12.50 -5.13 8.94
C PHE A 93 13.78 -5.94 9.18
N ILE A 94 14.55 -6.23 8.12
CA ILE A 94 15.85 -6.89 8.25
C ILE A 94 16.77 -6.05 9.14
N LYS A 95 16.87 -4.74 8.87
CA LYS A 95 17.80 -3.85 9.54
C LYS A 95 17.44 -3.63 11.02
N TYR A 96 16.15 -3.45 11.32
CA TYR A 96 15.72 -3.03 12.65
C TYR A 96 15.18 -4.16 13.52
N ASP A 97 14.58 -5.21 12.93
CA ASP A 97 14.01 -6.35 13.69
C ASP A 97 14.85 -7.62 13.58
N LYS A 98 15.93 -7.62 12.77
CA LYS A 98 16.87 -8.75 12.61
C LYS A 98 16.19 -10.06 12.19
N SER A 99 15.04 -9.99 11.51
CA SER A 99 14.32 -11.18 11.04
C SER A 99 14.96 -11.74 9.76
N PHE A 100 15.79 -12.77 9.91
CA PHE A 100 16.56 -13.36 8.80
C PHE A 100 15.70 -14.07 7.74
N TRP A 101 14.52 -14.58 8.10
CA TRP A 101 13.64 -15.25 7.12
C TRP A 101 13.19 -14.32 5.99
N ILE A 102 13.21 -13.00 6.23
CA ILE A 102 12.82 -11.99 5.25
C ILE A 102 13.75 -11.95 4.02
N TYR A 103 15.00 -12.40 4.13
CA TYR A 103 15.93 -12.44 2.98
C TYR A 103 15.41 -13.32 1.85
N PHE A 104 14.74 -14.44 2.16
CA PHE A 104 14.17 -15.33 1.13
C PHE A 104 13.07 -14.67 0.30
N LEU A 105 12.39 -13.68 0.87
CA LEU A 105 11.34 -12.94 0.16
C LEU A 105 11.90 -12.12 -1.00
N PHE A 106 13.15 -11.67 -0.93
CA PHE A 106 13.72 -10.83 -2.00
C PHE A 106 13.78 -11.55 -3.36
N ILE A 107 13.90 -12.88 -3.34
CA ILE A 107 13.97 -13.73 -4.52
C ILE A 107 12.57 -13.99 -5.11
N PHE A 108 11.51 -13.83 -4.33
CA PHE A 108 10.16 -14.25 -4.71
C PHE A 108 9.61 -13.54 -5.97
N PRO A 109 9.76 -12.22 -6.17
CA PRO A 109 9.30 -11.57 -7.40
C PRO A 109 9.99 -12.09 -8.66
N ILE A 110 11.26 -12.51 -8.55
CA ILE A 110 12.01 -13.10 -9.66
C ILE A 110 11.40 -14.45 -10.03
N VAL A 111 11.09 -15.29 -9.04
CA VAL A 111 10.41 -16.57 -9.26
C VAL A 111 9.04 -16.37 -9.92
N CYS A 112 8.23 -15.45 -9.40
CA CYS A 112 6.94 -15.10 -10.00
C CYS A 112 7.08 -14.60 -11.44
N PHE A 113 8.15 -13.85 -11.76
CA PHE A 113 8.42 -13.37 -13.11
C PHE A 113 8.71 -14.52 -14.07
N PHE A 114 9.55 -15.49 -13.70
CA PHE A 114 9.79 -16.68 -14.51
C PHE A 114 8.52 -17.53 -14.67
N LEU A 115 7.75 -17.72 -13.61
CA LEU A 115 6.46 -18.43 -13.69
C LEU A 115 5.48 -17.75 -14.66
N ALA A 116 5.44 -16.41 -14.68
CA ALA A 116 4.59 -15.65 -15.61
C ALA A 116 5.02 -15.80 -17.07
N ILE A 117 6.32 -15.95 -17.34
CA ILE A 117 6.83 -16.23 -18.70
C ILE A 117 6.48 -17.66 -19.14
N ILE A 118 6.63 -18.63 -18.25
CA ILE A 118 6.37 -20.05 -18.55
C ILE A 118 4.86 -20.31 -18.70
N PHE A 119 4.04 -19.67 -17.86
CA PHE A 119 2.59 -19.87 -17.79
C PHE A 119 1.82 -18.54 -17.99
N PRO A 120 1.87 -17.94 -19.19
CA PRO A 120 1.28 -16.61 -19.44
C PRO A 120 -0.25 -16.61 -19.27
N GLU A 121 -0.93 -17.74 -19.46
CA GLU A 121 -2.38 -17.85 -19.25
C GLU A 121 -2.79 -17.63 -17.79
N MET A 122 -1.91 -17.99 -16.85
CA MET A 122 -2.14 -17.80 -15.42
C MET A 122 -2.15 -16.33 -15.01
N CYS A 123 -1.57 -15.43 -15.83
CA CYS A 123 -1.50 -13.99 -15.55
C CYS A 123 -2.89 -13.34 -15.37
N LYS A 124 -3.95 -13.91 -15.96
CA LYS A 124 -5.32 -13.41 -15.79
C LYS A 124 -5.86 -13.69 -14.39
N TYR A 125 -5.51 -14.82 -13.81
CA TYR A 125 -5.96 -15.25 -12.48
C TYR A 125 -5.11 -14.62 -11.38
N THR A 126 -3.79 -14.50 -11.60
CA THR A 126 -2.84 -13.93 -10.63
C THR A 126 -3.10 -12.46 -10.32
N GLN A 127 -3.79 -11.72 -11.20
CA GLN A 127 -4.26 -10.35 -10.90
C GLN A 127 -5.21 -10.30 -9.70
N TRP A 128 -6.04 -11.32 -9.52
CA TRP A 128 -6.94 -11.41 -8.36
C TRP A 128 -6.19 -11.67 -7.06
N ILE A 129 -5.01 -12.32 -7.12
CA ILE A 129 -4.15 -12.54 -5.96
C ILE A 129 -3.73 -11.21 -5.35
N ASN A 130 -3.38 -10.21 -6.16
CA ASN A 130 -3.04 -8.88 -5.65
C ASN A 130 -4.20 -8.24 -4.88
N THR A 131 -5.42 -8.30 -5.43
CA THR A 131 -6.62 -7.76 -4.77
C THR A 131 -6.91 -8.52 -3.47
N ALA A 132 -6.85 -9.85 -3.50
CA ALA A 132 -7.09 -10.69 -2.33
C ALA A 132 -6.06 -10.45 -1.22
N THR A 133 -4.78 -10.46 -1.56
CA THR A 133 -3.69 -10.20 -0.59
C THR A 133 -3.76 -8.80 0.00
N GLN A 134 -4.19 -7.80 -0.77
CA GLN A 134 -4.44 -6.46 -0.25
C GLN A 134 -5.54 -6.43 0.81
N ILE A 135 -6.67 -7.10 0.55
CA ILE A 135 -7.77 -7.23 1.53
C ILE A 135 -7.33 -8.04 2.75
N ILE A 136 -6.69 -9.20 2.53
CA ILE A 136 -6.25 -10.08 3.61
C ILE A 136 -5.18 -9.39 4.46
N GLY A 137 -4.25 -8.67 3.83
CA GLY A 137 -3.17 -7.94 4.49
C GLY A 137 -3.66 -6.81 5.39
N PHE A 138 -4.89 -6.33 5.21
CA PHE A 138 -5.47 -5.33 6.11
C PHE A 138 -5.81 -5.88 7.50
N PHE A 139 -6.24 -7.14 7.61
CA PHE A 139 -6.58 -7.73 8.91
C PHE A 139 -5.41 -7.79 9.90
N PRO A 140 -4.21 -8.30 9.56
CA PRO A 140 -3.08 -8.31 10.48
C PRO A 140 -2.56 -6.90 10.80
N TYR A 141 -2.78 -5.93 9.90
CA TYR A 141 -2.49 -4.53 10.18
C TYR A 141 -3.38 -3.98 11.30
N MET A 142 -4.69 -4.18 11.19
CA MET A 142 -5.66 -3.76 12.20
C MET A 142 -5.47 -4.51 13.52
N TYR A 143 -5.19 -5.81 13.45
CA TYR A 143 -4.92 -6.63 14.62
C TYR A 143 -3.75 -6.09 15.44
N GLU A 144 -2.64 -5.69 14.81
CA GLU A 144 -1.50 -5.12 15.53
C GLU A 144 -1.84 -3.79 16.23
N ILE A 145 -2.63 -2.92 15.58
CA ILE A 145 -3.10 -1.66 16.21
C ILE A 145 -3.95 -1.97 17.45
N ILE A 146 -4.89 -2.91 17.33
CA ILE A 146 -5.79 -3.30 18.42
C ILE A 146 -5.02 -3.97 19.57
N LYS A 147 -4.07 -4.84 19.24
CA LYS A 147 -3.22 -5.55 20.20
C LYS A 147 -2.35 -4.59 20.99
N ILE A 148 -1.73 -3.60 20.34
CA ILE A 148 -0.91 -2.57 20.98
C ILE A 148 -1.78 -1.54 21.71
N ARG A 149 -3.08 -1.45 21.36
CA ARG A 149 -4.03 -0.44 21.85
C ARG A 149 -3.57 1.00 21.58
N SER A 150 -2.88 1.19 20.46
CA SER A 150 -2.40 2.50 20.02
C SER A 150 -2.18 2.52 18.52
N THR A 151 -2.44 3.66 17.92
CA THR A 151 -2.13 4.02 16.52
C THR A 151 -0.79 4.72 16.40
N LYS A 152 -0.05 4.98 17.48
CA LYS A 152 1.24 5.70 17.41
C LYS A 152 2.28 4.98 16.57
N GLY A 153 2.18 3.66 16.41
CA GLY A 153 3.03 2.84 15.54
C GLY A 153 2.92 3.13 14.03
N ILE A 154 1.81 3.74 13.62
CA ILE A 154 1.49 3.95 12.21
C ILE A 154 1.52 5.44 11.86
N SER A 155 1.89 5.77 10.62
CA SER A 155 1.80 7.15 10.16
C SER A 155 0.36 7.53 9.83
N LEU A 156 -0.16 8.58 10.46
CA LEU A 156 -1.52 9.03 10.17
C LEU A 156 -1.56 9.89 8.90
N LEU A 157 -0.45 10.56 8.57
CA LEU A 157 -0.29 11.26 7.29
C LEU A 157 -0.38 10.29 6.10
N TYR A 158 0.17 9.08 6.22
CA TYR A 158 -0.04 8.01 5.24
C TYR A 158 -1.55 7.79 4.99
N HIS A 159 -2.34 7.69 6.05
CA HIS A 159 -3.79 7.46 5.93
C HIS A 159 -4.53 8.66 5.35
N HIS A 160 -4.17 9.88 5.72
CA HIS A 160 -4.72 11.09 5.08
C HIS A 160 -4.47 11.11 3.57
N LEU A 161 -3.23 10.85 3.14
CA LEU A 161 -2.89 10.75 1.73
C LEU A 161 -3.63 9.60 1.05
N ASN A 162 -3.82 8.47 1.73
CA ASN A 162 -4.53 7.30 1.19
C ASN A 162 -6.01 7.60 0.99
N PHE A 163 -6.61 8.33 1.93
CA PHE A 163 -7.98 8.83 1.82
C PHE A 163 -8.13 9.69 0.56
N PHE A 164 -7.26 10.69 0.38
CA PHE A 164 -7.32 11.57 -0.78
C PHE A 164 -7.09 10.83 -2.10
N ALA A 165 -6.08 9.95 -2.17
CA ALA A 165 -5.84 9.12 -3.35
C ALA A 165 -7.09 8.29 -3.68
N SER A 166 -7.68 7.64 -2.69
CA SER A 166 -8.87 6.80 -2.88
C SER A 166 -10.09 7.60 -3.33
N MET A 167 -10.30 8.81 -2.79
CA MET A 167 -11.36 9.71 -3.23
C MET A 167 -11.19 10.10 -4.71
N PHE A 168 -9.98 10.46 -5.14
CA PHE A 168 -9.70 10.73 -6.56
C PHE A 168 -9.85 9.48 -7.43
N GLY A 169 -9.46 8.30 -6.95
CA GLY A 169 -9.66 7.04 -7.65
C GLY A 169 -11.14 6.69 -7.82
N ILE A 170 -11.97 6.89 -6.80
CA ILE A 170 -13.43 6.70 -6.89
C ILE A 170 -14.03 7.72 -7.88
N LEU A 171 -13.63 8.99 -7.81
CA LEU A 171 -14.08 10.01 -8.76
C LEU A 171 -13.73 9.65 -10.20
N MET A 172 -12.53 9.11 -10.45
CA MET A 172 -12.14 8.58 -11.76
C MET A 172 -13.10 7.48 -12.22
N CYS A 173 -13.43 6.51 -11.35
CA CYS A 173 -14.33 5.41 -11.70
C CYS A 173 -15.77 5.90 -11.96
N VAL A 174 -16.28 6.84 -11.16
CA VAL A 174 -17.61 7.43 -11.31
C VAL A 174 -17.71 8.21 -12.62
N ILE A 175 -16.77 9.15 -12.87
CA ILE A 175 -16.79 10.02 -14.06
C ILE A 175 -16.49 9.22 -15.33
N GLY A 176 -15.55 8.27 -15.24
CA GLY A 176 -15.15 7.41 -16.36
C GLY A 176 -16.17 6.32 -16.70
N ILE A 177 -17.22 6.15 -15.88
CA ILE A 177 -18.25 5.10 -16.03
C ILE A 177 -17.60 3.72 -16.14
N SER A 178 -16.64 3.43 -15.25
CA SER A 178 -16.01 2.12 -15.25
C SER A 178 -17.01 1.05 -14.83
N GLN A 179 -17.14 -0.02 -15.62
CA GLN A 179 -18.02 -1.14 -15.36
C GLN A 179 -17.31 -2.32 -14.68
N ARG A 180 -15.98 -2.30 -14.57
CA ARG A 180 -15.22 -3.46 -14.08
C ARG A 180 -15.07 -3.39 -12.57
N VAL A 181 -15.62 -4.38 -11.87
CA VAL A 181 -15.53 -4.50 -10.41
C VAL A 181 -14.09 -4.44 -9.91
N SER A 182 -13.14 -5.06 -10.62
CA SER A 182 -11.72 -5.03 -10.24
C SER A 182 -11.13 -3.63 -10.23
N GLU A 183 -11.61 -2.72 -11.10
CA GLU A 183 -11.15 -1.32 -11.11
C GLU A 183 -11.71 -0.53 -9.92
N TRP A 184 -12.93 -0.84 -9.48
CA TRP A 184 -13.55 -0.24 -8.30
C TRP A 184 -12.95 -0.72 -6.98
N MET A 185 -12.50 -1.97 -6.91
CA MET A 185 -11.88 -2.52 -5.69
C MET A 185 -10.57 -1.81 -5.34
N VAL A 186 -9.84 -1.30 -6.33
CA VAL A 186 -8.55 -0.63 -6.14
C VAL A 186 -8.67 0.64 -5.29
N PRO A 187 -9.62 1.57 -5.52
CA PRO A 187 -9.77 2.75 -4.66
C PRO A 187 -10.76 2.54 -3.50
N VAL A 188 -11.77 1.68 -3.62
CA VAL A 188 -12.76 1.47 -2.53
C VAL A 188 -12.15 0.73 -1.34
N GLY A 189 -11.33 -0.29 -1.57
CA GLY A 189 -10.68 -1.05 -0.51
C GLY A 189 -9.82 -0.16 0.40
N PRO A 190 -8.84 0.59 -0.14
CA PRO A 190 -8.02 1.50 0.63
C PRO A 190 -8.81 2.61 1.33
N LEU A 191 -9.88 3.14 0.73
CA LEU A 191 -10.78 4.09 1.41
C LEU A 191 -11.36 3.47 2.68
N PHE A 192 -11.94 2.26 2.55
CA PHE A 192 -12.53 1.55 3.68
C PHE A 192 -11.50 1.29 4.79
N TRP A 193 -10.29 0.84 4.43
CA TRP A 193 -9.22 0.62 5.42
C TRP A 193 -8.84 1.89 6.17
N THR A 194 -8.71 3.00 5.44
CA THR A 194 -8.38 4.28 6.06
C THR A 194 -9.49 4.77 6.99
N LEU A 195 -10.76 4.60 6.63
CA LEU A 195 -11.88 4.91 7.52
C LEU A 195 -11.82 4.08 8.81
N CYS A 196 -11.55 2.78 8.71
CA CYS A 196 -11.39 1.93 9.90
C CYS A 196 -10.24 2.40 10.81
N VAL A 197 -9.11 2.83 10.23
CA VAL A 197 -7.98 3.36 11.00
C VAL A 197 -8.32 4.69 11.65
N PHE A 198 -9.03 5.59 10.96
CA PHE A 198 -9.52 6.82 11.57
C PHE A 198 -10.47 6.54 12.73
N THR A 199 -11.38 5.57 12.61
CA THR A 199 -12.24 5.16 13.71
C THR A 199 -11.44 4.67 14.92
N LEU A 200 -10.42 3.82 14.73
CA LEU A 200 -9.53 3.41 15.82
C LEU A 200 -8.74 4.58 16.42
N THR A 201 -8.30 5.51 15.58
CA THR A 201 -7.55 6.68 16.03
C THR A 201 -8.41 7.58 16.92
N ILE A 202 -9.67 7.80 16.54
CA ILE A 202 -10.65 8.55 17.36
C ILE A 202 -10.93 7.78 18.66
N TYR A 203 -11.11 6.46 18.57
CA TYR A 203 -11.38 5.62 19.74
C TYR A 203 -10.26 5.65 20.78
N TYR A 204 -9.00 5.73 20.36
CA TYR A 204 -7.84 5.85 21.26
C TYR A 204 -7.47 7.30 21.62
N ASP A 205 -8.20 8.29 21.11
CA ASP A 205 -7.91 9.73 21.28
C ASP A 205 -6.50 10.14 20.80
N GLU A 206 -6.06 9.57 19.67
CA GLU A 206 -4.71 9.78 19.12
C GLU A 206 -4.72 10.51 17.76
N MET A 207 -5.78 11.29 17.50
CA MET A 207 -5.96 11.98 16.23
C MET A 207 -4.87 13.03 16.02
N ARG A 208 -4.18 12.92 14.89
CA ARG A 208 -3.06 13.80 14.51
C ARG A 208 -3.04 14.03 13.01
N PHE A 209 -2.43 15.12 12.58
CA PHE A 209 -2.26 15.40 11.16
C PHE A 209 -0.87 14.99 10.68
N ILE A 210 0.16 15.32 11.48
CA ILE A 210 1.56 15.03 11.21
C ILE A 210 2.13 14.27 12.40
N ASP A 211 2.92 13.25 12.11
CA ASP A 211 3.65 12.46 13.10
C ASP A 211 4.88 13.25 13.59
N SER A 212 4.85 13.75 14.83
CA SER A 212 6.05 14.34 15.45
C SER A 212 6.98 13.21 15.92
N SER A 213 8.03 12.94 15.16
CA SER A 213 8.96 11.82 15.39
C SER A 213 9.54 11.77 16.81
N GLN A 214 9.93 12.92 17.37
CA GLN A 214 10.57 13.01 18.70
C GLN A 214 9.64 12.60 19.84
N LYS A 215 8.41 13.12 19.86
CA LYS A 215 7.42 12.82 20.90
C LYS A 215 7.02 11.34 20.86
N GLN A 216 6.89 10.80 19.65
CA GLN A 216 6.49 9.41 19.46
C GLN A 216 7.59 8.41 19.84
N LEU A 217 8.87 8.77 19.71
CA LEU A 217 9.97 7.94 20.17
C LEU A 217 9.89 7.72 21.69
N ASN A 218 9.80 8.83 22.45
CA ASN A 218 9.73 8.80 23.91
C ASN A 218 8.51 7.99 24.40
N GLU A 219 7.35 8.18 23.76
CA GLU A 219 6.13 7.45 24.12
C GLU A 219 6.23 5.94 23.80
N MET A 220 6.96 5.57 22.75
CA MET A 220 7.11 4.18 22.36
C MET A 220 8.15 3.44 23.20
N GLU A 221 9.19 4.13 23.68
CA GLU A 221 10.12 3.59 24.67
C GLU A 221 9.38 3.21 25.96
N VAL A 222 8.51 4.10 26.46
CA VAL A 222 7.67 3.84 27.64
C VAL A 222 6.72 2.65 27.41
N LEU A 223 6.11 2.54 26.23
CA LEU A 223 5.25 1.40 25.89
C LEU A 223 6.03 0.09 25.85
N LEU A 224 7.22 0.07 25.25
CA LEU A 224 8.06 -1.13 25.20
C LEU A 224 8.56 -1.54 26.57
N GLU A 225 8.89 -0.58 27.45
CA GLU A 225 9.20 -0.86 28.85
C GLU A 225 8.00 -1.45 29.58
N SER A 226 6.80 -0.93 29.36
CA SER A 226 5.57 -1.46 29.98
C SER A 226 5.24 -2.89 29.56
N GLN A 227 5.62 -3.31 28.35
CA GLN A 227 5.41 -4.68 27.85
C GLN A 227 6.45 -5.70 28.34
N ARG A 228 7.57 -5.22 28.91
CA ARG A 228 8.62 -6.08 29.49
C ARG A 228 8.38 -6.41 30.96
N MET A 229 7.49 -5.69 31.63
CA MET A 229 7.07 -5.92 33.02
C MET A 229 5.87 -6.86 33.08
#